data_AF-A0A2S7WHM3-F1
#
_entry.id   AF-A0A2S7WHM3-F1
#
_cell.length_a   1.000
_cell.length_b   1.000
_cell.length_c   1.000
_cell.angle_alpha   90.00
_cell.angle_beta   90.00
_cell.angle_gamma   90.00
#
_symmetry.space_group_name_H-M   'P 1'
#
loop_
_entity.id
_entity.type
_entity.pdbx_description
1 polymer ?
#
loop_
_entity_poly.entity_id
_entity_poly.type
_entity_poly.pdbx_seq_one_letter_code
_entity_poly.pdbx_strand_id
1 'polypeptide(L)'
;MKKIIEIDDSILTKLKILSAFEGLSVKALMEKAIELFVKNKEKEQLDSLSKEEKEDIGLLLLMQQADRRDMVSEEEFLEGLK
;
A
#
# COMPACT_ATOMS: atom_id res chain seq x y z
N MET A 1 -19.04 6.25 1.74
CA MET A 1 -19.27 6.64 3.15
C MET A 1 -18.84 8.08 3.32
N LYS A 2 -19.59 8.93 4.04
CA LYS A 2 -19.17 10.32 4.33
C LYS A 2 -18.35 10.33 5.62
N LYS A 3 -17.16 10.95 5.59
CA LYS A 3 -16.35 11.20 6.79
C LYS A 3 -16.37 12.71 7.09
N ILE A 4 -16.69 13.06 8.32
CA ILE A 4 -16.65 14.45 8.83
C ILE A 4 -15.31 14.58 9.54
N ILE A 5 -14.55 15.63 9.21
CA ILE A 5 -13.23 15.90 9.79
C ILE A 5 -13.29 17.31 10.35
N GLU A 6 -13.04 17.44 11.65
CA GLU A 6 -12.84 18.74 12.28
C GLU A 6 -11.38 19.15 12.12
N ILE A 7 -11.16 20.36 11.60
CA ILE A 7 -9.84 20.94 11.42
C ILE A 7 -9.83 22.36 11.96
N ASP A 8 -8.66 22.79 12.42
CA ASP A 8 -8.46 24.15 12.88
C ASP A 8 -8.55 25.17 11.73
N ASP A 9 -9.06 26.36 12.02
CA ASP A 9 -9.25 27.43 11.04
C ASP A 9 -7.93 27.89 10.38
N SER A 10 -6.81 27.80 11.10
CA SER A 10 -5.49 28.11 10.53
C SER A 10 -5.09 27.09 9.45
N ILE A 11 -5.44 25.82 9.64
CA ILE A 11 -5.18 24.75 8.68
C ILE A 11 -6.11 24.90 7.48
N LEU A 12 -7.39 25.20 7.70
CA LEU A 12 -8.34 25.47 6.63
C LEU A 12 -7.88 26.62 5.72
N THR A 13 -7.33 27.68 6.31
CA THR A 13 -6.81 28.83 5.56
C THR A 13 -5.63 28.43 4.67
N LYS A 14 -4.66 27.67 5.22
CA LYS A 14 -3.52 27.15 4.45
C LYS A 14 -3.97 26.21 3.33
N LEU A 15 -4.93 25.33 3.59
CA LEU A 15 -5.53 24.43 2.60
C LEU A 15 -6.15 25.21 1.44
N LYS A 16 -6.91 26.27 1.72
CA LYS A 16 -7.51 27.13 0.68
C LYS A 16 -6.44 27.78 -0.20
N ILE A 17 -5.38 28.30 0.42
CA ILE A 17 -4.25 28.90 -0.31
C ILE A 17 -3.59 27.86 -1.22
N LEU A 18 -3.24 26.69 -0.69
CA LEU A 18 -2.65 25.59 -1.46
C LEU A 18 -3.57 25.12 -2.60
N SER A 19 -4.87 25.02 -2.33
CA SER A 19 -5.87 24.64 -3.33
C SER A 19 -5.94 25.64 -4.48
N ALA A 20 -5.80 26.94 -4.20
CA ALA A 20 -5.76 27.99 -5.21
C ALA A 20 -4.48 27.92 -6.07
N PHE A 21 -3.33 27.61 -5.45
CA PHE A 21 -2.07 27.42 -6.17
C PHE A 21 -2.05 26.19 -7.07
N GLU A 22 -2.59 25.06 -6.60
CA GLU A 22 -2.66 23.81 -7.38
C GLU A 22 -3.84 23.78 -8.38
N GLY A 23 -4.75 24.75 -8.32
CA GLY A 23 -5.97 24.75 -9.14
C GLY A 23 -6.94 23.62 -8.81
N LEU A 24 -6.88 23.11 -7.57
CA LEU A 24 -7.69 21.99 -7.09
C LEU A 24 -8.75 22.47 -6.09
N SER A 25 -9.81 21.70 -5.91
CA SER A 25 -10.72 21.93 -4.77
C SER A 25 -10.05 21.51 -3.46
N VAL A 26 -10.41 22.17 -2.35
CA VAL A 26 -9.92 21.79 -1.00
C VAL A 26 -10.16 20.30 -0.73
N LYS A 27 -11.32 19.77 -1.16
CA LYS A 27 -11.64 18.35 -1.04
C LYS A 27 -10.65 17.47 -1.82
N ALA A 28 -10.41 17.77 -3.10
CA ALA A 28 -9.49 16.99 -3.93
C ALA A 28 -8.06 17.03 -3.39
N LEU A 29 -7.63 18.18 -2.86
CA LEU A 29 -6.33 18.32 -2.23
C LEU A 29 -6.21 17.48 -0.95
N MET A 30 -7.27 17.43 -0.13
CA MET A 30 -7.34 16.55 1.05
C MET A 30 -7.33 15.07 0.67
N GLU A 31 -8.10 14.66 -0.35
CA GLU A 31 -8.12 13.27 -0.82
C GLU A 31 -6.72 12.82 -1.28
N LYS A 32 -6.06 13.64 -2.12
CA LYS A 32 -4.68 13.40 -2.58
C LYS A 32 -3.68 13.33 -1.42
N ALA A 33 -3.81 14.20 -0.42
CA ALA A 33 -2.94 14.19 0.75
C ALA A 33 -3.13 12.91 1.60
N ILE A 34 -4.38 12.46 1.78
CA ILE A 34 -4.68 11.22 2.51
C ILE A 34 -4.14 10.00 1.77
N GLU A 35 -4.36 9.90 0.46
CA GLU A 35 -3.81 8.81 -0.36
C GLU A 35 -2.29 8.74 -0.28
N LEU A 36 -1.62 9.89 -0.41
CA LEU A 36 -0.17 9.98 -0.32
C LEU A 36 0.32 9.57 1.08
N PHE A 37 -0.36 10.01 2.13
CA PHE A 37 -0.02 9.66 3.51
C PHE A 37 -0.13 8.16 3.76
N VAL A 38 -1.23 7.53 3.34
CA VAL A 38 -1.42 6.07 3.50
C VAL A 38 -0.35 5.31 2.75
N LYS A 39 -0.11 5.64 1.47
CA LYS A 39 0.91 4.98 0.65
C LYS A 39 2.32 5.10 1.24
N ASN A 40 2.66 6.27 1.76
CA ASN A 40 3.95 6.47 2.41
C ASN A 40 4.05 5.67 3.70
N LYS A 41 2.98 5.57 4.49
CA LYS A 41 2.96 4.77 5.73
C LYS A 41 3.07 3.27 5.47
N GLU A 42 2.41 2.76 4.44
CA GLU A 42 2.56 1.37 4.00
C GLU A 42 4.01 1.08 3.60
N LYS A 43 4.63 2.01 2.86
CA LYS A 43 6.04 1.90 2.49
C LYS A 43 6.96 1.97 3.70
N GLU A 44 6.77 2.90 4.62
CA GLU A 44 7.55 3.01 5.85
C GLU A 44 7.48 1.73 6.68
N GLN A 45 6.29 1.12 6.80
CA GLN A 45 6.13 -0.18 7.47
C GLN A 45 6.92 -1.27 6.76
N LEU A 46 6.77 -1.41 5.44
CA LEU A 46 7.56 -2.36 4.66
C LEU A 46 9.06 -2.13 4.84
N ASP A 47 9.52 -0.88 4.76
CA ASP A 47 10.93 -0.53 4.89
C ASP A 47 11.46 -0.84 6.29
N SER A 48 10.63 -0.70 7.33
CA SER A 48 10.99 -0.98 8.74
C SER A 48 11.17 -2.46 9.07
N LEU A 49 10.69 -3.37 8.21
CA LEU A 49 10.88 -4.81 8.39
C LEU A 49 12.34 -5.21 8.18
N SER A 50 12.78 -6.18 8.97
CA SER A 50 14.05 -6.87 8.77
C SER A 50 14.06 -7.63 7.44
N LYS A 51 15.26 -8.06 7.01
CA LYS A 51 15.42 -8.80 5.76
C LYS A 51 14.65 -10.14 5.80
N GLU A 52 14.71 -10.84 6.92
CA GLU A 52 14.03 -12.13 7.12
C GLU A 52 12.50 -11.96 7.06
N GLU A 53 11.96 -10.94 7.74
CA GLU A 53 10.51 -10.65 7.70
C GLU A 53 10.03 -10.27 6.29
N LYS A 54 10.87 -9.60 5.48
CA LYS A 54 10.57 -9.30 4.07
C LYS A 54 10.55 -10.56 3.22
N GLU A 55 11.48 -11.48 3.45
CA GLU A 55 11.55 -12.78 2.77
C GLU A 55 10.32 -13.63 3.10
N ASP A 56 9.89 -13.66 4.37
CA ASP A 56 8.69 -14.36 4.82
C ASP A 56 7.42 -13.81 4.16
N ILE A 57 7.26 -12.49 4.11
CA ILE A 57 6.14 -11.86 3.39
C ILE A 57 6.19 -12.20 1.90
N GLY A 58 7.39 -12.18 1.30
CA GLY A 58 7.60 -12.59 -0.09
C GLY A 58 7.13 -14.03 -0.34
N LEU A 59 7.51 -14.96 0.54
CA LEU A 59 7.07 -16.34 0.47
C LEU A 59 5.55 -16.47 0.60
N LEU A 60 4.93 -15.77 1.56
CA LEU A 60 3.48 -15.77 1.73
C LEU A 60 2.73 -15.26 0.50
N LEU A 61 3.23 -14.21 -0.15
CA LEU A 61 2.64 -13.68 -1.39
C LEU A 61 2.76 -14.69 -2.54
N LEU A 62 3.89 -15.37 -2.68
CA LEU A 62 4.09 -16.42 -3.68
C LEU A 62 3.13 -17.59 -3.44
N MET A 63 2.96 -18.01 -2.19
CA MET A 63 2.01 -19.06 -1.82
C MET A 63 0.55 -18.67 -2.08
N GLN A 64 0.21 -17.38 -1.95
CA GLN A 64 -1.13 -16.89 -2.28
C GLN A 64 -1.40 -16.91 -3.79
N GLN A 65 -0.38 -16.68 -4.62
CA GLN A 65 -0.49 -16.69 -6.08
C GLN A 65 -0.42 -18.09 -6.68
N ALA A 66 0.18 -19.06 -5.98
CA ALA A 66 0.26 -20.43 -6.44
C ALA A 66 -1.13 -21.07 -6.57
N ASP A 67 -1.43 -21.63 -7.75
CA ASP A 67 -2.62 -22.43 -7.93
C ASP A 67 -2.46 -23.74 -7.14
N ARG A 68 -3.24 -23.89 -6.07
CA ARG A 68 -3.21 -25.08 -5.21
C ARG A 68 -3.63 -26.38 -5.92
N ARG A 69 -4.09 -26.29 -7.17
CA ARG A 69 -4.49 -27.44 -8.00
C ARG A 69 -3.43 -27.83 -9.02
N ASP A 70 -2.42 -26.99 -9.23
CA ASP A 70 -1.31 -27.27 -10.12
C ASP A 70 -0.28 -28.12 -9.37
N MET A 71 -0.52 -29.44 -9.36
CA MET A 71 0.35 -30.42 -8.75
C MET A 71 0.92 -31.34 -9.83
N VAL A 72 2.21 -31.63 -9.72
CA VAL A 72 2.90 -32.62 -10.56
C VAL A 72 2.90 -33.99 -9.86
N SER A 73 3.11 -35.05 -10.64
CA SER A 73 3.31 -36.39 -10.10
C SER A 73 4.66 -36.52 -9.36
N GLU A 74 4.76 -37.51 -8.45
CA GLU A 74 6.02 -37.76 -7.72
C GLU A 74 7.19 -38.07 -8.66
N GLU A 75 6.92 -38.81 -9.74
CA GLU A 75 7.93 -39.15 -10.76
C GLU A 75 8.45 -37.89 -11.48
N GLU A 76 7.56 -36.99 -11.93
CA GLU A 76 7.96 -35.72 -12.55
C GLU A 76 8.74 -34.81 -11.59
N PHE A 77 8.35 -34.79 -10.31
CA PHE A 77 9.08 -34.03 -9.28
C PHE A 77 10.50 -34.56 -9.09
N LEU A 78 10.66 -35.88 -8.99
CA LEU A 78 11.97 -36.52 -8.78
C LEU A 78 12.89 -36.41 -10.01
N GLU A 79 12.34 -36.32 -11.22
CA GLU A 79 13.13 -36.03 -12.43
C GLU A 79 13.69 -34.60 -12.43
N GLY A 80 12.94 -33.62 -11.95
CA GLY A 80 13.38 -32.22 -11.89
C GLY A 80 14.47 -31.90 -10.86
N LEU A 81 14.74 -32.83 -9.93
CA LEU A 81 15.78 -32.69 -8.89
C LEU A 81 17.15 -33.29 -9.28
N LYS A 82 17.26 -33.93 -10.44
CA LYS A 82 18.51 -34.52 -10.96
C LYS A 82 19.29 -33.54 -11.82
#